data_AF-A0A2E4JEZ5-F1
#
_entry.id   AF-A0A2E4JEZ5-F1
#
_cell.length_a   1.000
_cell.length_b   1.000
_cell.length_c   1.000
_cell.angle_alpha   90.00
_cell.angle_beta   90.00
_cell.angle_gamma   90.00
#
_symmetry.space_group_name_H-M   'P 1'
#
loop_
_entity.id
_entity.type
_entity.pdbx_description
1 polymer ?
#
loop_
_entity_poly.entity_id
_entity_poly.type
_entity_poly.pdbx_seq_one_letter_code
_entity_poly.pdbx_strand_id
1 'polypeptide(L)'
;MREKLNQLIAEMLENGIRYEDAQREFERRFITGALARSRGNLSHAAKLLGLHRNTLSRKVAQYRIKPIPLKVGVRRHSKKPKSAA
;
A
#
# COMPACT_ATOMS: atom_id res chain seq x y z
N MET A 1 -16.20 10.00 6.97
CA MET A 1 -14.75 9.77 7.10
C MET A 1 -14.12 10.58 8.23
N ARG A 2 -14.45 11.87 8.34
CA ARG A 2 -13.85 12.78 9.34
C ARG A 2 -14.05 12.33 10.80
N GLU A 3 -15.25 11.90 11.17
CA GLU A 3 -15.53 11.39 12.54
C GLU A 3 -14.74 10.12 12.88
N LYS A 4 -14.75 9.13 11.97
CA LYS A 4 -13.98 7.88 12.15
C LYS A 4 -12.49 8.13 12.29
N LEU A 5 -11.96 9.12 11.56
CA LEU A 5 -10.55 9.50 11.65
C LEU A 5 -10.25 10.20 12.99
N ASN A 6 -11.12 11.09 13.44
CA ASN A 6 -10.96 11.74 14.74
C ASN A 6 -11.00 10.74 15.90
N GLN A 7 -11.91 9.77 15.86
CA GLN A 7 -11.99 8.69 16.84
C GLN A 7 -10.69 7.87 16.87
N LEU A 8 -10.19 7.47 15.70
CA LEU A 8 -8.91 6.75 15.61
C LEU A 8 -7.75 7.58 16.17
N ILE A 9 -7.68 8.88 15.86
CA ILE A 9 -6.61 9.75 16.37
C ILE A 9 -6.69 9.87 17.89
N ALA A 10 -7.88 10.04 18.47
CA ALA A 10 -8.07 10.08 19.92
C ALA A 10 -7.56 8.80 20.58
N GLU A 11 -7.95 7.63 20.05
CA GLU A 11 -7.48 6.32 20.54
C GLU A 11 -5.95 6.17 20.42
N MET A 12 -5.34 6.63 19.32
CA MET A 12 -3.89 6.58 19.15
C MET A 12 -3.16 7.46 20.17
N LEU A 13 -3.72 8.63 20.52
CA LEU A 13 -3.16 9.53 21.53
C LEU A 13 -3.34 8.98 22.95
N GLU A 14 -4.51 8.41 23.27
CA GLU A 14 -4.78 7.77 24.57
C GLU A 14 -3.85 6.58 24.83
N ASN A 15 -3.54 5.80 23.79
CA ASN A 15 -2.59 4.69 23.86
C ASN A 15 -1.12 5.13 23.83
N GLY A 16 -0.83 6.44 23.78
CA GLY A 16 0.53 6.97 23.79
C GLY A 16 1.34 6.64 22.53
N ILE A 17 0.68 6.41 21.39
CA ILE A 17 1.37 6.12 20.13
C ILE A 17 2.13 7.37 19.68
N ARG A 18 3.43 7.21 19.46
CA ARG A 18 4.28 8.30 18.97
C ARG A 18 3.90 8.64 17.53
N TYR A 19 4.05 9.92 17.19
CA TYR A 19 3.78 10.41 15.84
C TYR A 19 4.51 9.62 14.75
N GLU A 20 5.78 9.28 14.97
CA GLU A 20 6.59 8.51 14.01
C GLU A 20 6.05 7.08 13.79
N ASP A 21 5.53 6.45 14.85
CA ASP A 21 4.92 5.12 14.77
C ASP A 21 3.58 5.17 14.04
N ALA A 22 2.77 6.18 14.34
CA ALA A 22 1.50 6.45 13.67
C ALA A 22 1.71 6.68 12.16
N GLN A 23 2.65 7.55 11.80
CA GLN A 23 2.97 7.87 10.43
C GLN A 23 3.47 6.64 9.67
N ARG A 24 4.37 5.85 10.29
CA ARG A 24 4.91 4.63 9.71
C ARG A 24 3.82 3.61 9.43
N GLU A 25 2.95 3.35 10.40
CA GLU A 25 1.90 2.34 10.27
C GLU A 25 0.82 2.77 9.26
N PHE A 26 0.45 4.05 9.27
CA PHE A 26 -0.44 4.62 8.26
C PHE A 26 0.13 4.45 6.86
N GLU A 27 1.38 4.89 6.64
CA GLU A 27 2.00 4.85 5.33
C GLU A 27 2.14 3.41 4.82
N ARG A 28 2.55 2.48 5.70
CA ARG A 28 2.61 1.05 5.37
C ARG A 28 1.26 0.50 4.94
N ARG A 29 0.18 0.78 5.69
CA ARG A 29 -1.17 0.29 5.37
C ARG A 29 -1.71 0.91 4.09
N PHE A 30 -1.48 2.21 3.88
CA PHE A 30 -1.94 2.92 2.70
C PHE A 30 -1.27 2.40 1.42
N ILE A 31 0.05 2.19 1.45
CA ILE A 31 0.80 1.58 0.34
C ILE A 31 0.33 0.14 0.09
N THR A 32 0.14 -0.65 1.15
CA THR A 32 -0.32 -2.04 1.02
C THR A 32 -1.70 -2.12 0.36
N GLY A 33 -2.64 -1.23 0.74
CA GLY A 33 -3.96 -1.14 0.12
C GLY A 33 -3.90 -0.79 -1.37
N ALA A 34 -3.05 0.16 -1.74
CA ALA A 34 -2.85 0.53 -3.14
C ALA A 34 -2.23 -0.62 -3.96
N LEU A 35 -1.25 -1.33 -3.41
CA LEU A 35 -0.66 -2.52 -4.06
C LEU A 35 -1.68 -3.65 -4.21
N ALA A 36 -2.52 -3.87 -3.20
CA ALA A 36 -3.58 -4.86 -3.27
C ALA A 36 -4.56 -4.55 -4.41
N ARG A 37 -4.99 -3.28 -4.51
CA ARG A 37 -5.90 -2.82 -5.56
C ARG A 37 -5.26 -2.84 -6.96
N SER A 38 -3.94 -2.65 -7.03
CA SER A 38 -3.17 -2.74 -8.28
C SER A 38 -2.70 -4.15 -8.64
N ARG A 39 -3.04 -5.18 -7.83
CA ARG A 39 -2.56 -6.57 -7.99
C ARG A 39 -1.03 -6.67 -8.02
N GLY A 40 -0.36 -5.85 -7.23
CA GLY A 40 1.11 -5.78 -7.16
C GLY A 40 1.76 -4.97 -8.29
N ASN A 41 0.99 -4.31 -9.16
CA ASN A 41 1.56 -3.43 -10.17
C ASN A 41 1.99 -2.10 -9.51
N LEU A 42 3.31 -1.93 -9.35
CA LEU A 42 3.91 -0.73 -8.76
C LEU A 42 3.58 0.55 -9.52
N SER A 43 3.60 0.53 -10.84
CA SER A 43 3.32 1.73 -11.64
C SER A 43 1.86 2.16 -11.51
N HIS A 44 0.94 1.20 -11.42
CA HIS A 44 -0.48 1.50 -11.21
C HIS A 44 -0.76 1.92 -9.76
N ALA A 45 -0.15 1.27 -8.77
CA ALA A 45 -0.25 1.71 -7.37
C ALA A 45 0.34 3.11 -7.16
N ALA A 46 1.45 3.44 -7.83
CA ALA A 46 2.06 4.76 -7.79
C ALA A 46 1.10 5.83 -8.32
N LYS A 47 0.43 5.55 -9.46
CA LYS A 47 -0.64 6.44 -9.98
C LYS A 47 -1.82 6.59 -9.02
N LEU A 48 -2.28 5.50 -8.40
CA LEU A 48 -3.37 5.53 -7.42
C LEU A 48 -3.03 6.35 -6.18
N LEU A 49 -1.77 6.32 -5.75
CA LEU A 49 -1.26 7.07 -4.60
C LEU A 49 -0.84 8.51 -4.95
N GLY A 50 -0.80 8.87 -6.24
CA GLY A 50 -0.23 10.15 -6.68
C GLY A 50 1.28 10.26 -6.45
N LEU A 51 1.98 9.12 -6.32
CA LEU A 51 3.42 9.07 -6.06
C LEU A 51 4.19 8.75 -7.33
N HIS A 52 5.44 9.21 -7.40
CA HIS A 52 6.37 8.72 -8.40
C HIS A 52 6.72 7.25 -8.11
N ARG A 53 6.82 6.42 -9.16
CA ARG A 53 7.12 4.97 -9.04
C ARG A 53 8.37 4.71 -8.20
N ASN A 54 9.43 5.50 -8.38
CA ASN A 54 10.69 5.30 -7.65
C ASN A 54 10.52 5.56 -6.15
N THR A 55 9.72 6.56 -5.80
CA THR A 55 9.36 6.85 -4.40
C THR A 55 8.58 5.70 -3.79
N LEU A 56 7.58 5.20 -4.51
CA LEU A 56 6.82 4.03 -4.06
C LEU A 56 7.71 2.80 -3.90
N SER A 57 8.60 2.53 -4.86
CA SER A 57 9.51 1.37 -4.82
C SER A 57 10.45 1.44 -3.61
N ARG A 58 10.99 2.62 -3.28
CA ARG A 58 11.82 2.81 -2.09
C ARG A 58 11.03 2.56 -0.81
N LYS A 59 9.81 3.11 -0.71
CA LYS A 59 8.93 2.92 0.46
C LYS A 59 8.51 1.46 0.64
N VAL A 60 8.22 0.74 -0.44
CA VAL A 60 7.91 -0.70 -0.41
C VAL A 60 9.08 -1.51 0.14
N ALA A 61 10.31 -1.19 -0.28
CA ALA A 61 11.52 -1.83 0.24
C ALA A 61 11.77 -1.47 1.72
N GLN A 62 11.63 -0.19 2.08
CA GLN A 62 11.81 0.33 3.44
C GLN A 62 10.87 -0.35 4.44
N TYR A 63 9.59 -0.50 4.07
CA TYR A 63 8.59 -1.13 4.93
C TYR A 63 8.55 -2.66 4.82
N ARG A 64 9.48 -3.26 4.06
CA ARG A 64 9.54 -4.70 3.78
C ARG A 64 8.16 -5.26 3.42
N ILE A 65 7.39 -4.49 2.63
CA ILE A 65 6.05 -4.88 2.21
C ILE A 65 6.25 -6.02 1.21
N LYS A 66 6.14 -7.26 1.70
CA LYS A 66 6.14 -8.43 0.84
C LYS A 66 4.96 -8.27 -0.11
N PRO A 67 5.12 -8.51 -1.42
CA PRO A 67 4.00 -8.65 -2.35
C PRO A 67 3.31 -9.99 -2.02
N ILE A 68 2.73 -10.08 -0.82
CA ILE A 68 1.86 -11.17 -0.48
C ILE A 68 0.61 -10.89 -1.30
N PRO A 69 0.19 -11.79 -2.19
CA PRO A 69 -1.15 -11.72 -2.71
C PRO A 69 -2.04 -11.90 -1.48
N LEU A 70 -2.55 -10.80 -0.92
CA LEU A 70 -3.75 -10.89 -0.11
C LEU A 70 -4.70 -11.73 -0.94
N LYS A 71 -5.15 -12.88 -0.40
CA LYS A 71 -6.13 -13.78 -1.02
C LYS A 71 -7.48 -13.05 -1.12
N VAL A 72 -7.52 -11.95 -1.86
CA VAL A 72 -8.73 -11.40 -2.45
C VAL A 72 -8.80 -12.10 -3.78
N GLY A 73 -9.83 -12.94 -3.97
CA GLY A 73 -9.99 -13.87 -5.09
C GLY A 73 -10.01 -13.20 -6.46
N VAL A 74 -8.83 -12.78 -6.93
CA VAL A 74 -8.69 -12.09 -8.20
C VAL A 74 -7.90 -12.98 -9.14
N ARG A 75 -8.66 -13.60 -10.04
CA ARG A 75 -8.20 -14.46 -11.13
C ARG A 75 -6.95 -13.87 -11.78
N ARG A 76 -5.84 -14.63 -11.71
CA ARG A 76 -4.60 -14.34 -12.42
C ARG A 76 -4.91 -14.37 -13.92
N HIS A 77 -4.86 -13.22 -14.59
CA HIS A 77 -4.78 -13.19 -16.05
C HIS A 77 -3.31 -13.29 -16.43
N SER A 78 -2.90 -14.47 -16.85
CA SER A 78 -1.57 -14.74 -17.42
C SER A 78 -1.38 -13.87 -18.67
N LYS A 79 -0.42 -12.95 -18.64
CA LYS A 79 0.04 -12.33 -19.89
C LYS A 79 0.90 -13.36 -20.63
N LYS A 80 0.41 -13.76 -21.80
CA LYS A 80 1.03 -14.70 -22.76
C LYS A 80 2.45 -14.24 -23.15
N PRO A 81 3.34 -15.18 -23.54
CA PRO A 81 4.69 -14.85 -24.02
C PRO A 81 4.60 -14.05 -25.32
N LYS A 82 5.46 -13.04 -25.46
CA LYS A 82 5.62 -12.30 -26.72
C LYS A 82 6.23 -13.25 -27.75
N SER A 83 5.55 -13.36 -28.89
CA SER A 83 5.97 -14.05 -30.10
C SER A 83 7.36 -13.63 -30.55
N ALA A 84 8.23 -14.63 -30.77
CA ALA A 84 9.38 -14.50 -31.64
C ALA A 84 8.88 -14.67 -33.09
N ALA A 85 9.17 -13.68 -33.92
CA ALA A 85 9.19 -13.74 -35.38
C ALA A 85 10.15 -12.65 -35.86
#